data_AF-A0A7V9P9M9-F1
#
_entry.id   AF-A0A7V9P9M9-F1
#
_cell.length_a   1.000
_cell.length_b   1.000
_cell.length_c   1.000
_cell.angle_alpha   90.00
_cell.angle_beta   90.00
_cell.angle_gamma   90.00
#
_symmetry.space_group_name_H-M   'P 1'
#
loop_
_entity.id
_entity.type
_entity.pdbx_description
1 polymer ?
#
loop_
_entity_poly.entity_id
_entity_poly.type
_entity_poly.pdbx_seq_one_letter_code
_entity_poly.pdbx_strand_id
1 'polypeptide(L)'
;MHGTEVERRFAQLDAKQKEDNYNFETFRAKYLINDAQRTVAAEGIQPGELAPDFELPEVGGGAIRFNDLRGRPTILHFGSYS
;
A
#
# COMPACT_ATOMS: atom_id res chain seq x y z
N MET A 1 2.67 31.57 -26.23
CA MET A 1 1.78 30.81 -25.32
C MET A 1 2.63 29.79 -24.59
N HIS A 2 3.00 30.06 -23.35
CA HIS A 2 3.83 29.16 -22.53
C HIS A 2 2.89 28.40 -21.61
N GLY A 3 2.74 27.10 -21.86
CA GLY A 3 2.00 26.20 -20.97
C GLY A 3 2.61 26.25 -19.57
N THR A 4 1.75 26.27 -18.57
CA THR A 4 2.13 26.49 -17.18
C THR A 4 2.94 25.29 -16.65
N GLU A 5 3.81 25.53 -15.65
CA GLU A 5 4.55 24.47 -14.96
C GLU A 5 3.63 23.37 -14.41
N VAL A 6 2.41 23.77 -14.07
CA VAL A 6 1.30 22.90 -13.65
C VAL A 6 0.89 21.94 -14.76
N GLU A 7 0.69 22.40 -16.00
CA GLU A 7 0.36 21.54 -17.15
C GLU A 7 1.47 20.53 -17.47
N ARG A 8 2.74 20.93 -17.32
CA ARG A 8 3.88 20.00 -17.49
C ARG A 8 3.95 18.94 -16.40
N ARG A 9 3.61 19.31 -15.16
CA ARG A 9 3.55 18.38 -14.03
C ARG A 9 2.41 17.37 -14.17
N PHE A 10 1.27 17.80 -14.72
CA PHE A 10 0.15 16.89 -15.04
C PHE A 10 0.46 15.97 -16.22
N ALA A 11 1.15 16.45 -17.27
CA ALA A 11 1.57 15.60 -18.38
C ALA A 11 2.60 14.52 -17.98
N GLN A 12 3.37 14.74 -16.91
CA GLN A 12 4.26 13.73 -16.33
C GLN A 12 3.53 12.66 -15.49
N LEU A 13 2.26 12.87 -15.12
CA LEU A 13 1.43 11.87 -14.44
C LEU A 13 0.81 10.86 -15.43
N ASP A 14 0.66 11.23 -16.70
CA ASP A 14 0.18 10.33 -17.77
C ASP A 14 1.22 9.27 -18.16
N ALA A 15 2.49 9.48 -17.79
CA ALA A 15 3.44 8.41 -17.63
C ALA A 15 3.09 7.62 -16.37
N LYS A 16 1.91 6.99 -16.40
CA LYS A 16 1.47 5.96 -15.47
C LYS A 16 2.67 5.05 -15.31
N GLN A 17 3.34 5.15 -14.16
CA GLN A 17 4.29 4.11 -13.77
C GLN A 17 3.53 2.82 -14.00
N LYS A 18 4.10 1.92 -14.80
CA LYS A 18 3.65 0.54 -14.82
C LYS A 18 3.95 -0.01 -13.42
N GLU A 19 3.12 0.37 -12.46
CA GLU A 19 2.94 -0.33 -11.22
C GLU A 19 2.25 -1.64 -11.58
N ASP A 20 3.05 -2.57 -12.09
CA ASP A 20 2.83 -4.00 -11.86
C ASP A 20 3.04 -4.33 -10.34
N ASN A 21 3.31 -3.29 -9.52
CA ASN A 21 3.32 -3.28 -8.06
C ASN A 21 1.90 -3.32 -7.47
N TYR A 22 1.34 -4.53 -7.54
CA TYR A 22 0.42 -5.16 -6.60
C TYR A 22 -0.04 -4.34 -5.37
N ASN A 23 -1.36 -4.18 -5.22
CA ASN A 23 -2.02 -3.90 -3.92
C ASN A 23 -3.34 -4.68 -3.72
N PHE A 24 -3.49 -5.82 -4.43
CA PHE A 24 -4.62 -6.76 -4.42
C PHE A 24 -6.02 -6.20 -4.71
N GLU A 25 -6.59 -6.55 -5.87
CA GLU A 25 -8.05 -6.40 -6.12
C GLU A 25 -8.85 -7.65 -5.70
N THR A 26 -8.25 -8.85 -5.64
CA THR A 26 -8.91 -10.08 -5.16
C THR A 26 -7.89 -11.16 -4.77
N PHE A 27 -8.08 -11.83 -3.63
CA PHE A 27 -7.25 -12.99 -3.26
C PHE A 27 -7.57 -14.19 -4.17
N ARG A 28 -6.68 -14.51 -5.11
CA ARG A 28 -6.78 -15.71 -5.96
C ARG A 28 -5.62 -16.63 -5.64
N ALA A 29 -5.89 -17.94 -5.47
CA ALA A 29 -4.89 -18.95 -5.15
C ALA A 29 -3.65 -18.95 -6.09
N LYS A 30 -3.79 -18.48 -7.33
CA LYS A 30 -2.69 -18.31 -8.29
C LYS A 30 -1.59 -17.34 -7.85
N TYR A 31 -1.86 -16.46 -6.88
CA TYR A 31 -0.88 -15.48 -6.38
C TYR A 31 -0.04 -16.02 -5.22
N LEU A 32 -0.40 -17.17 -4.63
CA LEU A 32 0.32 -17.76 -3.50
C LEU A 32 1.80 -18.04 -3.85
N ILE A 33 2.07 -18.46 -5.09
CA ILE A 33 3.44 -18.73 -5.56
C ILE A 33 4.24 -17.42 -5.70
N ASN A 34 3.61 -16.35 -6.20
CA ASN A 34 4.26 -15.04 -6.34
C ASN A 34 4.55 -14.42 -4.97
N ASP A 35 3.61 -14.51 -4.03
CA ASP A 35 3.80 -14.06 -2.65
C ASP A 35 4.93 -14.81 -1.95
N ALA A 36 5.02 -16.14 -2.14
CA ALA A 36 6.11 -16.94 -1.60
C ALA A 36 7.47 -16.53 -2.19
N GLN A 37 7.55 -16.29 -3.50
CA GLN A 37 8.77 -15.83 -4.17
C GLN A 37 9.22 -14.45 -3.65
N ARG A 38 8.29 -13.51 -3.46
CA ARG A 38 8.58 -12.17 -2.94
C ARG A 38 8.97 -12.19 -1.46
N THR A 39 8.33 -13.03 -0.66
CA THR A 39 8.72 -13.26 0.74
C THR A 39 10.14 -13.81 0.82
N VAL A 40 10.51 -14.77 -0.04
CA VAL A 40 11.88 -15.30 -0.14
C VAL A 40 12.87 -14.24 -0.62
N ALA A 41 12.43 -13.32 -1.49
CA ALA A 41 13.22 -12.16 -1.93
C ALA A 41 13.31 -11.04 -0.87
N ALA A 42 12.74 -11.23 0.32
CA ALA A 42 12.65 -10.24 1.40
C ALA A 42 11.96 -8.93 0.98
N GLU A 43 11.05 -8.99 0.00
CA GLU A 43 10.24 -7.86 -0.41
C GLU A 43 9.08 -7.68 0.58
N GLY A 44 9.25 -6.77 1.55
CA GLY A 44 8.26 -6.44 2.58
C GLY A 44 8.84 -6.38 4.00
N ILE A 45 8.00 -6.06 4.97
CA ILE A 45 8.38 -6.01 6.40
C ILE A 45 8.71 -7.42 6.89
N GLN A 46 9.90 -7.60 7.45
CA GLN A 46 10.33 -8.90 7.96
C GLN A 46 9.89 -9.15 9.40
N PRO A 47 9.80 -10.41 9.85
CA PRO A 47 9.53 -10.72 11.25
C PRO A 47 10.54 -10.05 12.19
N GLY A 48 10.04 -9.32 13.19
CA GLY A 48 10.85 -8.57 14.15
C GLY A 48 11.20 -7.15 13.70
N GLU A 49 10.98 -6.80 12.43
CA GLU A 49 11.10 -5.41 12.00
C GLU A 49 9.92 -4.58 12.48
N LEU A 50 10.19 -3.30 12.74
CA LEU A 50 9.16 -2.35 13.09
C LEU A 50 8.30 -2.06 11.86
N ALA A 51 7.01 -2.40 11.93
CA ALA A 51 6.08 -2.01 10.87
C ALA A 51 6.08 -0.48 10.67
N PRO A 52 6.11 0.03 9.42
CA PRO A 52 6.05 1.45 9.09
C PRO A 52 4.80 2.11 9.67
N ASP A 53 4.89 3.41 9.91
CA ASP A 53 3.74 4.19 10.31
C ASP A 53 2.84 4.47 9.10
N PHE A 54 1.53 4.56 9.36
CA PHE A 54 0.52 4.89 8.38
C PHE A 54 -0.73 5.46 9.06
N GLU A 55 -1.57 6.11 8.28
CA GLU A 55 -2.81 6.72 8.75
C GLU A 55 -3.96 6.32 7.83
N LEU A 56 -5.07 5.86 8.42
CA LEU A 56 -6.24 5.38 7.69
C LEU A 56 -7.49 6.13 8.14
N PRO A 57 -8.45 6.38 7.25
CA PRO A 57 -9.75 6.91 7.65
C PRO A 57 -10.55 5.86 8.43
N GLU A 58 -11.35 6.31 9.40
CA GLU A 58 -12.27 5.46 10.14
C GLU A 58 -13.67 5.45 9.52
N VAL A 59 -14.40 4.35 9.73
CA VAL A 59 -15.81 4.26 9.36
C VAL A 59 -16.60 5.21 10.26
N GLY A 60 -17.21 6.24 9.67
CA GLY A 60 -17.93 7.29 10.42
C GLY A 60 -17.17 8.62 10.49
N GLY A 61 -16.01 8.72 9.85
CA GLY A 61 -15.18 9.93 9.85
C GLY A 61 -14.11 9.89 10.94
N GLY A 62 -13.12 10.77 10.81
CA GLY A 62 -11.89 10.69 11.60
C GLY A 62 -10.82 9.84 10.94
N ALA A 63 -9.69 9.69 11.63
CA ALA A 63 -8.54 8.96 11.16
C ALA A 63 -7.85 8.26 12.33
N ILE A 64 -7.27 7.10 12.04
CA ILE A 64 -6.47 6.30 12.95
C ILE A 64 -5.04 6.23 12.44
N ARG A 65 -4.07 6.61 13.27
CA ARG A 65 -2.64 6.42 12.99
C ARG A 65 -2.13 5.17 13.67
N PHE A 66 -1.39 4.34 12.92
CA PHE A 66 -0.90 3.07 13.41
C PHE A 66 0.02 3.22 14.63
N ASN A 67 0.84 4.28 14.67
CA ASN A 67 1.72 4.53 15.80
C ASN A 67 0.98 4.80 17.13
N ASP A 68 -0.29 5.21 17.08
CA ASP A 68 -1.10 5.44 18.28
C ASP A 68 -1.55 4.11 18.94
N LEU A 69 -1.43 2.99 18.19
CA LEU A 69 -1.75 1.64 18.65
C LEU A 69 -0.55 0.89 19.26
N ARG A 70 0.62 1.54 19.35
CA ARG A 70 1.83 0.92 19.90
C ARG A 70 1.64 0.49 21.37
N GLY A 71 2.41 -0.52 21.77
CA GLY A 71 2.29 -1.13 23.10
C GLY A 71 1.11 -2.10 23.23
N ARG A 72 0.31 -2.29 22.17
CA ARG A 72 -0.78 -3.26 22.12
C ARG A 72 -0.52 -4.25 20.97
N PRO A 73 -0.67 -5.57 21.21
CA PRO A 73 -0.68 -6.54 20.12
C PRO A 73 -1.75 -6.17 19.09
N THR A 74 -1.34 -5.93 17.86
CA THR A 74 -2.20 -5.41 16.79
C THR A 74 -2.08 -6.30 15.57
N ILE A 75 -3.22 -6.64 14.96
CA ILE A 75 -3.30 -7.43 13.72
C ILE A 75 -3.79 -6.50 12.61
N LEU A 76 -3.06 -6.46 11.48
CA LEU A 76 -3.51 -5.79 10.27
C LEU A 76 -4.22 -6.79 9.37
N HIS A 77 -5.52 -6.55 9.15
CA HIS A 77 -6.34 -7.38 8.29
C HIS A 77 -6.70 -6.61 7.02
N PHE A 78 -6.18 -7.06 5.88
CA PHE A 78 -6.45 -6.49 4.57
C PHE A 78 -7.64 -7.22 3.93
N GLY A 79 -8.75 -6.51 3.72
CA GLY A 79 -9.95 -7.05 3.08
C GLY A 79 -10.25 -6.31 1.79
N SER A 80 -10.68 -7.05 0.77
CA SER A 80 -11.28 -6.51 -0.47
C SER A 80 -12.70 -7.07 -0.58
N TYR A 81 -13.66 -6.21 -0.89
CA TYR A 81 -15.05 -6.60 -1.13
C TYR A 81 -15.38 -6.25 -2.58
N SER A 82 -15.87 -7.25 -3.33
CA SER A 82 -16.32 -7.12 -4.72
C SER A 82 -17.83 -7.12 -4.81
#